data_AF-A0A5C3NKI7-F1
#
_entry.id   AF-A0A5C3NKI7-F1
#
_cell.length_a   1.000
_cell.length_b   1.000
_cell.length_c   1.000
_cell.angle_alpha   90.00
_cell.angle_beta   90.00
_cell.angle_gamma   90.00
#
_symmetry.space_group_name_H-M   'P 1'
#
loop_
_entity.id
_entity.type
_entity.pdbx_description
1 polymer ?
#
loop_
_entity_poly.entity_id
_entity_poly.type
_entity_poly.pdbx_seq_one_letter_code
_entity_poly.pdbx_strand_id
1 'polypeptide(L)'
;MSSAVPSRDQISSPVRPPHTRQDDAQLQSLQSLSTHIKLLLDAPEHIWRLLERKQYLRAAWLFLLARVVHRALINDDADNEETWESHGIDVEEQFPLVQRQWETVSQFRSQITHKATLALREHTMSSTDVCATLLTLYFLDSRPLVDTLSVLLAQRRRTLTSVLSTPSTDNASNGSAHQQKAHSNSKRSKIRKPIVQHVKGRLQAVLGVVSDTVSTARDTFQDDLAPHQQSMIRRALTFVQSNSSSSSADVLPNDLQLTTPGLLTDLPSSTHFLYLPPNIKAYKPYIDLSSSSAVVQQPSLHTKVQDWFDGAMQDFSAAAETWLEDLGTIEEVWRVRKLLLKWLRSRSGLLEAESVHIRTTLDALYRKRVSQLWGAGLANLNREFQNKLSSVVDNLEDPENEGSTIMDAFTAIPSLDVPRSSGIALPEVNAFHKYKMTIRRHLSGRTSLLDRVLEALEAPVVDLRGSLDVIRSDKDDFEGSITSILADYCQEANKSCSRISDVLSSTLSSLSDNAGKKGLYV
;
A
#
# COMPACT_ATOMS: atom_id res chain seq x y z
N MET A 1 32.67 -66.91 63.96
CA MET A 1 33.77 -65.95 64.19
C MET A 1 33.95 -65.19 62.88
N SER A 2 33.12 -64.18 62.63
CA SER A 2 33.37 -62.77 62.99
C SER A 2 34.66 -62.23 62.38
N SER A 3 34.52 -61.48 61.29
CA SER A 3 35.18 -60.18 61.19
C SER A 3 34.36 -59.28 60.29
N ALA A 4 33.64 -58.37 60.94
CA ALA A 4 32.89 -57.29 60.33
C ALA A 4 33.86 -56.21 59.86
N VAL A 5 33.71 -55.79 58.60
CA VAL A 5 34.33 -54.59 58.05
C VAL A 5 33.58 -53.38 58.63
N PRO A 6 34.24 -52.42 59.30
CA PRO A 6 33.56 -51.24 59.82
C PRO A 6 33.29 -50.21 58.72
N SER A 7 32.17 -49.53 58.90
CA SER A 7 31.58 -48.49 58.08
C SER A 7 32.47 -47.28 57.85
N ARG A 8 32.36 -46.73 56.64
CA ARG A 8 32.93 -45.45 56.17
C ARG A 8 32.08 -44.27 56.66
N ASP A 9 31.95 -44.13 57.98
CA ASP A 9 31.39 -42.94 58.62
C ASP A 9 32.43 -42.40 59.61
N GLN A 10 33.33 -41.56 59.09
CA GLN A 10 34.10 -40.52 59.81
C GLN A 10 35.11 -39.91 58.84
N ILE A 11 34.62 -39.05 57.95
CA ILE A 11 35.42 -37.93 57.46
C ILE A 11 34.74 -36.70 58.04
N SER A 12 35.17 -36.32 59.23
CA SER A 12 34.83 -35.04 59.83
C SER A 12 35.24 -33.94 58.87
N SER A 13 34.23 -33.24 58.32
CA SER A 13 34.41 -31.95 57.65
C SER A 13 35.21 -31.01 58.54
N PRO A 14 36.20 -30.25 58.04
CA PRO A 14 36.82 -29.21 58.83
C PRO A 14 35.76 -28.13 59.09
N VAL A 15 35.44 -27.92 60.36
CA VAL A 15 34.59 -26.82 60.83
C VAL A 15 35.30 -25.52 60.48
N ARG A 16 34.81 -24.84 59.44
CA ARG A 16 35.29 -23.52 58.99
C ARG A 16 34.94 -22.47 60.06
N PRO A 17 35.87 -21.58 60.44
CA PRO A 17 35.65 -20.61 61.51
C PRO A 17 34.51 -19.62 61.15
N PRO A 18 33.70 -19.19 62.14
CA PRO A 18 32.49 -18.38 61.91
C PRO A 18 32.76 -17.01 61.27
N HIS A 19 33.95 -16.43 61.44
CA HIS A 19 34.32 -15.12 60.87
C HIS A 19 34.39 -15.10 59.34
N THR A 20 34.86 -16.19 58.72
CA THR A 20 34.94 -16.27 57.24
C THR A 20 33.58 -16.25 56.55
N ARG A 21 32.49 -16.65 57.24
CA ARG A 21 31.14 -16.61 56.66
C ARG A 21 30.58 -15.19 56.56
N GLN A 22 30.94 -14.33 57.52
CA GLN A 22 30.48 -12.94 57.54
C GLN A 22 31.25 -12.09 56.52
N ASP A 23 32.56 -12.31 56.40
CA ASP A 23 33.38 -11.69 55.36
C ASP A 23 32.97 -12.16 53.96
N ASP A 24 32.69 -13.46 53.78
CA ASP A 24 32.18 -14.02 52.51
C ASP A 24 30.80 -13.40 52.16
N ALA A 25 29.93 -13.14 53.14
CA ALA A 25 28.63 -12.49 52.94
C ALA A 25 28.75 -11.00 52.57
N GLN A 26 29.66 -10.26 53.22
CA GLN A 26 29.97 -8.88 52.86
C GLN A 26 30.60 -8.76 51.46
N LEU A 27 31.45 -9.70 51.08
CA LEU A 27 32.01 -9.74 49.72
C LEU A 27 30.92 -10.02 48.67
N GLN A 28 29.97 -10.92 48.97
CA GLN A 28 28.83 -11.19 48.09
C GLN A 28 27.88 -9.99 47.96
N SER A 29 27.63 -9.26 49.04
CA SER A 29 26.80 -8.05 48.99
C SER A 29 27.48 -6.93 48.20
N LEU A 30 28.80 -6.73 48.34
CA LEU A 30 29.57 -5.77 47.54
C LEU A 30 29.63 -6.17 46.05
N GLN A 31 29.78 -7.46 45.74
CA GLN A 31 29.70 -7.96 44.36
C GLN A 31 28.30 -7.73 43.78
N SER A 32 27.25 -8.04 44.55
CA SER A 32 25.87 -7.76 44.17
C SER A 32 25.67 -6.26 43.90
N LEU A 33 26.07 -5.37 44.81
CA LEU A 33 26.00 -3.91 44.64
C LEU A 33 26.72 -3.44 43.37
N SER A 34 27.96 -3.89 43.17
CA SER A 34 28.75 -3.55 41.98
C SER A 34 28.06 -3.96 40.68
N THR A 35 27.34 -5.08 40.67
CA THR A 35 26.61 -5.53 39.48
C THR A 35 25.33 -4.75 39.21
N HIS A 36 24.61 -4.30 40.24
CA HIS A 36 23.48 -3.39 40.10
C HIS A 36 23.92 -2.05 39.50
N ILE A 37 24.99 -1.47 40.06
CA ILE A 37 25.56 -0.20 39.58
C ILE A 37 26.07 -0.39 38.14
N LYS A 38 26.75 -1.50 37.84
CA LYS A 38 27.24 -1.78 36.48
C LYS A 38 26.11 -1.93 35.46
N LEU A 39 25.03 -2.63 35.80
CA LEU A 39 23.89 -2.78 34.90
C LEU A 39 23.23 -1.41 34.61
N LEU A 40 23.11 -0.55 35.63
CA LEU A 40 22.57 0.80 35.46
C LEU A 40 23.47 1.68 34.60
N LEU A 41 24.80 1.57 34.74
CA LEU A 41 25.78 2.31 33.93
C LEU A 41 25.82 1.84 32.47
N ASP A 42 25.70 0.54 32.23
CA ASP A 42 25.74 -0.02 30.88
C ASP A 42 24.38 0.21 30.14
N ALA A 43 23.27 0.42 30.87
CA ALA A 43 21.91 0.51 30.31
C ALA A 43 21.70 1.60 29.23
N PRO A 44 22.11 2.88 29.40
CA PRO A 44 21.91 3.93 28.39
C PRO A 44 22.45 3.56 27.01
N GLU A 45 23.68 3.01 26.96
CA GLU A 45 24.36 2.67 25.72
C GLU A 45 23.67 1.50 25.01
N HIS A 46 23.25 0.49 25.77
CA HIS A 46 22.52 -0.65 25.24
C HIS A 46 21.11 -0.31 24.77
N ILE A 47 20.37 0.52 25.51
CA ILE A 47 19.07 1.03 25.08
C ILE A 47 19.22 1.75 23.74
N TRP A 48 20.25 2.59 23.58
CA TRP A 48 20.49 3.31 22.34
C TRP A 48 20.79 2.39 21.16
N ARG A 49 21.66 1.38 21.34
CA ARG A 49 21.95 0.37 20.31
C ARG A 49 20.70 -0.42 19.89
N LEU A 50 19.86 -0.80 20.85
CA LEU A 50 18.61 -1.51 20.59
C LEU A 50 17.61 -0.65 19.82
N LEU A 51 17.56 0.65 20.12
CA LEU A 51 16.73 1.62 19.38
C LEU A 51 17.20 1.77 17.93
N GLU A 52 18.51 1.78 17.68
CA GLU A 52 19.06 1.85 16.31
C GLU A 52 18.72 0.60 15.49
N ARG A 53 18.68 -0.57 16.13
CA ARG A 53 18.27 -1.84 15.52
C ARG A 53 16.76 -2.02 15.39
N LYS A 54 15.95 -1.00 15.73
CA LYS A 54 14.47 -1.07 15.80
C LYS A 54 13.92 -2.15 16.76
N GLN A 55 14.71 -2.64 17.71
CA GLN A 55 14.31 -3.65 18.69
C GLN A 55 13.66 -2.99 19.92
N TYR A 56 12.50 -2.37 19.72
CA TYR A 56 11.85 -1.55 20.73
C TYR A 56 11.46 -2.36 21.98
N LEU A 57 11.00 -3.61 21.83
CA LEU A 57 10.56 -4.46 22.95
C LEU A 57 11.71 -4.78 23.92
N ARG A 58 12.88 -5.11 23.36
CA ARG A 58 14.09 -5.35 24.15
C ARG A 58 14.55 -4.08 24.86
N ALA A 59 14.49 -2.92 24.17
CA ALA A 59 14.84 -1.63 24.77
C ALA A 59 13.90 -1.25 25.92
N ALA A 60 12.59 -1.43 25.75
CA ALA A 60 11.60 -1.19 26.79
C ALA A 60 11.79 -2.12 28.00
N TRP A 61 12.09 -3.40 27.76
CA TRP A 61 12.36 -4.36 28.84
C TRP A 61 13.63 -4.01 29.61
N LEU A 62 14.72 -3.63 28.92
CA LEU A 62 15.95 -3.20 29.56
C LEU A 62 15.75 -1.93 30.38
N PHE A 63 14.94 -0.99 29.89
CA PHE A 63 14.54 0.20 30.65
C PHE A 63 13.77 -0.16 31.92
N LEU A 64 12.80 -1.07 31.84
CA LEU A 64 12.03 -1.53 33.01
C LEU A 64 12.92 -2.25 34.02
N LEU A 65 13.86 -3.07 33.55
CA LEU A 65 14.85 -3.73 34.39
C LEU A 65 15.77 -2.72 35.08
N ALA A 66 16.29 -1.73 34.35
CA ALA A 66 17.11 -0.66 34.91
C ALA A 66 16.35 0.14 35.98
N ARG A 67 15.03 0.35 35.81
CA ARG A 67 14.18 0.96 36.82
C ARG A 67 14.07 0.12 38.09
N VAL A 68 13.89 -1.19 37.97
CA VAL A 68 13.83 -2.08 39.14
C VAL A 68 15.17 -2.15 39.85
N VAL A 69 16.28 -2.17 39.10
CA VAL A 69 17.64 -2.13 39.65
C VAL A 69 17.88 -0.81 40.40
N HIS A 70 17.44 0.32 39.85
CA HIS A 70 17.53 1.62 40.52
C HIS A 70 16.69 1.68 41.80
N ARG A 71 15.45 1.17 41.79
CA ARG A 71 14.62 1.04 42.99
C ARG A 71 15.23 0.13 44.05
N ALA A 72 15.80 -1.00 43.63
CA ALA A 72 16.51 -1.91 44.51
C ALA A 72 17.79 -1.30 45.10
N LEU A 73 18.40 -0.33 44.43
CA LEU A 73 19.55 0.43 44.94
C LEU A 73 19.15 1.53 45.94
N ILE A 74 17.95 2.12 45.82
CA ILE A 74 17.48 3.24 46.66
C ILE A 74 16.65 2.80 47.89
N ASN A 75 16.26 1.53 47.99
CA ASN A 75 15.42 0.97 49.06
C ASN A 75 13.99 1.56 49.10
N ASP A 76 13.08 1.02 48.28
CA ASP A 76 11.63 1.30 48.41
C ASP A 76 10.76 0.04 48.56
N ASP A 77 11.37 -1.14 48.78
CA ASP A 77 10.61 -2.38 49.05
C ASP A 77 10.71 -2.73 50.54
N ALA A 78 9.64 -2.46 51.28
CA ALA A 78 9.50 -2.66 52.73
C ALA A 78 9.55 -4.13 53.22
N ASP A 79 9.77 -5.09 52.31
CA ASP A 79 9.68 -6.54 52.57
C ASP A 79 11.03 -7.28 52.50
N ASN A 80 12.16 -6.61 52.23
CA ASN A 80 13.48 -7.26 52.23
C ASN A 80 14.23 -6.97 53.54
N GLU A 81 14.41 -8.02 54.38
CA GLU A 81 15.14 -7.97 55.67
C GLU A 81 16.66 -7.66 55.52
N GLU A 82 17.21 -7.60 54.31
CA GLU A 82 18.61 -7.23 54.01
C GLU A 82 18.70 -5.89 53.27
N THR A 83 18.35 -4.80 53.96
CA THR A 83 18.54 -3.43 53.47
C THR A 83 20.03 -3.12 53.29
N TRP A 84 20.45 -2.35 52.27
CA TRP A 84 21.86 -1.91 52.14
C TRP A 84 22.36 -1.16 53.41
N GLU A 85 21.42 -0.52 54.11
CA GLU A 85 21.62 0.11 55.42
C GLU A 85 21.99 -0.88 56.52
N SER A 86 21.48 -2.13 56.49
CA SER A 86 21.87 -3.18 57.44
C SER A 86 23.33 -3.63 57.25
N HIS A 87 23.89 -3.35 56.07
CA HIS A 87 25.29 -3.54 55.74
C HIS A 87 26.12 -2.24 55.86
N GLY A 88 25.53 -1.14 56.34
CA GLY A 88 26.20 0.15 56.55
C GLY A 88 26.49 0.94 55.25
N ILE A 89 25.81 0.61 54.16
CA ILE A 89 26.00 1.25 52.85
C ILE A 89 24.82 2.17 52.57
N ASP A 90 25.04 3.47 52.67
CA ASP A 90 24.14 4.48 52.12
C ASP A 90 24.48 4.70 50.65
N VAL A 91 23.67 4.13 49.75
CA VAL A 91 23.89 4.18 48.31
C VAL A 91 23.72 5.61 47.77
N GLU A 92 22.86 6.43 48.38
CA GLU A 92 22.62 7.80 47.92
C GLU A 92 23.80 8.72 48.28
N GLU A 93 24.36 8.59 49.48
CA GLU A 93 25.51 9.39 49.93
C GLU A 93 26.82 8.92 49.27
N GLN A 94 27.03 7.61 49.17
CA GLN A 94 28.29 7.04 48.68
C GLN A 94 28.38 6.97 47.15
N PHE A 95 27.25 6.92 46.45
CA PHE A 95 27.22 6.75 44.99
C PHE A 95 26.24 7.72 44.29
N PRO A 96 26.46 9.06 44.36
CA PRO A 96 25.62 10.05 43.67
C PRO A 96 25.59 9.86 42.14
N LEU A 97 26.56 9.12 41.59
CA LEU A 97 26.57 8.71 40.19
C LEU A 97 25.33 7.89 39.81
N VAL A 98 24.79 7.06 40.72
CA VAL A 98 23.59 6.24 40.48
C VAL A 98 22.41 7.13 40.09
N GLN A 99 22.20 8.23 40.84
CA GLN A 99 21.11 9.16 40.59
C GLN A 99 21.29 9.90 39.25
N ARG A 100 22.49 10.41 38.98
CA ARG A 100 22.81 11.08 37.71
C ARG A 100 22.60 10.15 36.49
N GLN A 101 22.93 8.88 36.64
CA GLN A 101 22.78 7.91 35.56
C GLN A 101 21.32 7.50 35.37
N TRP A 102 20.57 7.34 36.47
CA TRP A 102 19.13 7.16 36.39
C TRP A 102 18.42 8.32 35.70
N GLU A 103 18.80 9.58 35.97
CA GLU A 103 18.24 10.74 35.24
C GLU A 103 18.43 10.59 33.72
N THR A 104 19.60 10.13 33.30
CA THR A 104 19.89 9.85 31.88
C THR A 104 19.04 8.69 31.33
N VAL A 105 18.92 7.59 32.08
CA VAL A 105 18.09 6.42 31.71
C VAL A 105 16.61 6.80 31.64
N SER A 106 16.12 7.62 32.57
CA SER A 106 14.71 8.00 32.70
C SER A 106 14.17 8.72 31.45
N GLN A 107 15.03 9.52 30.80
CA GLN A 107 14.70 10.24 29.57
C GLN A 107 14.40 9.30 28.40
N PHE A 108 14.99 8.09 28.37
CA PHE A 108 14.78 7.13 27.30
C PHE A 108 13.35 6.61 27.23
N ARG A 109 12.56 6.66 28.32
CA ARG A 109 11.13 6.27 28.26
C ARG A 109 10.39 7.01 27.15
N SER A 110 10.52 8.33 27.14
CA SER A 110 9.87 9.19 26.14
C SER A 110 10.39 8.90 24.72
N GLN A 111 11.69 8.65 24.57
CA GLN A 111 12.32 8.36 23.28
C GLN A 111 11.89 7.00 22.72
N ILE A 112 11.82 5.96 23.56
CA ILE A 112 11.38 4.63 23.17
C ILE A 112 9.90 4.68 22.74
N THR A 113 9.02 5.30 23.55
CA THR A 113 7.59 5.46 23.20
C THR A 113 7.42 6.23 21.89
N HIS A 114 8.15 7.33 21.71
CA HIS A 114 8.07 8.16 20.51
C HIS A 114 8.54 7.41 19.26
N LYS A 115 9.73 6.78 19.31
CA LYS A 115 10.26 6.01 18.18
C LYS A 115 9.40 4.79 17.85
N ALA A 116 8.90 4.06 18.86
CA ALA A 116 7.97 2.95 18.64
C ALA A 116 6.67 3.42 17.97
N THR A 117 6.10 4.54 18.42
CA THR A 117 4.90 5.15 17.82
C THR A 117 5.13 5.58 16.38
N LEU A 118 6.31 6.10 16.05
CA LEU A 118 6.69 6.43 14.67
C LEU A 118 6.89 5.18 13.82
N ALA A 119 7.47 4.11 14.37
CA ALA A 119 7.66 2.85 13.66
C ALA A 119 6.33 2.28 13.13
N LEU A 120 5.24 2.41 13.90
CA LEU A 120 3.90 1.99 13.48
C LEU A 120 3.39 2.62 12.16
N ARG A 121 4.02 3.71 11.68
CA ARG A 121 3.72 4.31 10.37
C ARG A 121 4.25 3.48 9.20
N GLU A 122 5.31 2.71 9.41
CA GLU A 122 5.93 1.87 8.37
C GLU A 122 5.01 0.68 8.10
N HIS A 123 4.39 0.66 6.90
CA HIS A 123 3.37 -0.34 6.59
C HIS A 123 3.92 -1.72 6.22
N THR A 124 5.20 -1.76 5.82
CA THR A 124 5.96 -2.95 5.44
C THR A 124 6.51 -3.75 6.61
N MET A 125 6.27 -3.31 7.85
CA MET A 125 6.69 -4.05 9.04
C MET A 125 5.95 -5.38 9.14
N SER A 126 6.67 -6.41 9.59
CA SER A 126 6.10 -7.74 9.84
C SER A 126 5.07 -7.68 10.97
N SER A 127 4.09 -8.59 10.96
CA SER A 127 3.08 -8.69 12.03
C SER A 127 3.73 -8.94 13.41
N THR A 128 4.90 -9.59 13.45
CA THR A 128 5.66 -9.87 14.67
C THR A 128 6.32 -8.62 15.24
N ASP A 129 6.92 -7.79 14.39
CA ASP A 129 7.53 -6.53 14.80
C ASP A 129 6.45 -5.53 15.25
N VAL A 130 5.30 -5.50 14.55
CA VAL A 130 4.16 -4.70 14.97
C VAL A 130 3.69 -5.14 16.36
N CYS A 131 3.51 -6.44 16.60
CA CYS A 131 3.18 -6.97 17.93
C CYS A 131 4.19 -6.52 18.99
N ALA A 132 5.49 -6.65 18.72
CA ALA A 132 6.55 -6.22 19.63
C ALA A 132 6.47 -4.72 19.94
N THR A 133 6.22 -3.88 18.93
CA THR A 133 6.05 -2.43 19.10
C THR A 133 4.74 -2.03 19.81
N LEU A 134 3.69 -2.85 19.75
CA LEU A 134 2.47 -2.59 20.51
C LEU A 134 2.67 -2.96 21.98
N LEU A 135 3.36 -4.07 22.24
CA LEU A 135 3.76 -4.47 23.59
C LEU A 135 4.66 -3.43 24.26
N THR A 136 5.55 -2.76 23.52
CA THR A 136 6.36 -1.68 24.11
C THR A 136 5.53 -0.52 24.60
N LEU A 137 4.54 -0.09 23.81
CA LEU A 137 3.63 0.97 24.18
C LEU A 137 2.76 0.54 25.36
N TYR A 138 2.31 -0.71 25.39
CA TYR A 138 1.59 -1.30 26.52
C TYR A 138 2.43 -1.26 27.80
N PHE A 139 3.68 -1.71 27.75
CA PHE A 139 4.57 -1.77 28.91
C PHE A 139 5.04 -0.41 29.43
N LEU A 140 5.33 0.54 28.54
CA LEU A 140 5.88 1.84 28.93
C LEU A 140 4.81 2.89 29.21
N ASP A 141 3.69 2.92 28.49
CA ASP A 141 2.65 3.94 28.71
C ASP A 141 1.47 3.42 29.54
N SER A 142 1.45 2.14 29.93
CA SER A 142 0.34 1.50 30.66
C SER A 142 -1.03 1.71 29.99
N ARG A 143 -1.03 1.82 28.65
CA ARG A 143 -2.26 2.01 27.86
C ARG A 143 -2.96 0.67 27.67
N PRO A 144 -4.31 0.62 27.72
CA PRO A 144 -5.02 -0.60 27.38
C PRO A 144 -4.79 -0.99 25.92
N LEU A 145 -4.85 -2.28 25.60
CA LEU A 145 -4.57 -2.78 24.25
C LEU A 145 -5.50 -2.16 23.18
N VAL A 146 -6.75 -1.86 23.53
CA VAL A 146 -7.72 -1.18 22.64
C VAL A 146 -7.22 0.21 22.21
N ASP A 147 -6.54 0.93 23.10
CA ASP A 147 -5.96 2.23 22.78
C ASP A 147 -4.70 2.06 21.93
N THR A 148 -3.88 1.04 22.18
CA THR A 148 -2.71 0.74 21.33
C THR A 148 -3.12 0.38 19.90
N LEU A 149 -4.23 -0.36 19.72
CA LEU A 149 -4.84 -0.62 18.41
C LEU A 149 -5.30 0.69 17.75
N SER A 150 -5.94 1.58 18.52
CA SER A 150 -6.38 2.88 18.00
C SER A 150 -5.19 3.75 17.57
N VAL A 151 -4.06 3.68 18.30
CA VAL A 151 -2.80 4.34 17.89
C VAL A 151 -2.26 3.74 16.60
N LEU A 152 -2.20 2.41 16.46
CA LEU A 152 -1.78 1.74 15.21
C LEU A 152 -2.61 2.25 14.02
N LEU A 153 -3.93 2.18 14.10
CA LEU A 153 -4.84 2.60 13.03
C LEU A 153 -4.68 4.09 12.70
N ALA A 154 -4.51 4.94 13.72
CA ALA A 154 -4.25 6.37 13.52
C ALA A 154 -2.91 6.64 12.82
N GLN A 155 -1.84 5.93 13.17
CA GLN A 155 -0.55 6.07 12.49
C GLN A 155 -0.62 5.57 11.05
N ARG A 156 -1.28 4.44 10.80
CA ARG A 156 -1.50 3.91 9.45
C ARG A 156 -2.37 4.81 8.60
N ARG A 157 -3.36 5.50 9.18
CA ARG A 157 -4.14 6.54 8.50
C ARG A 157 -3.25 7.72 8.07
N ARG A 158 -2.29 8.16 8.90
CA ARG A 158 -1.34 9.22 8.52
C ARG A 158 -0.43 8.79 7.37
N THR A 159 0.00 7.52 7.36
CA THR A 159 0.75 6.98 6.22
C THR A 159 -0.11 6.96 4.96
N LEU A 160 -1.37 6.53 5.07
CA LEU A 160 -2.33 6.55 3.98
C LEU A 160 -2.51 7.96 3.41
N THR A 161 -2.77 8.97 4.25
CA THR A 161 -2.94 10.35 3.81
C THR A 161 -1.67 10.92 3.19
N SER A 162 -0.48 10.54 3.68
CA SER A 162 0.80 10.90 3.06
C SER A 162 0.95 10.29 1.66
N VAL A 163 0.59 9.02 1.47
CA VAL A 163 0.67 8.34 0.16
C VAL A 163 -0.37 8.93 -0.81
N LEU A 164 -1.57 9.25 -0.32
CA LEU A 164 -2.63 9.90 -1.09
C LEU A 164 -2.23 11.32 -1.53
N SER A 165 -1.63 12.11 -0.63
CA SER A 165 -1.24 13.49 -0.88
C SER A 165 0.07 13.66 -1.64
N THR A 166 0.83 12.58 -1.87
CA THR A 166 2.13 12.65 -2.57
C THR A 166 1.93 13.34 -3.94
N PRO A 167 2.43 14.57 -4.13
CA PRO A 167 2.18 15.29 -5.37
C PRO A 167 2.94 14.62 -6.52
N SER A 168 2.35 14.65 -7.71
CA SER A 168 2.98 14.24 -8.97
C SER A 168 4.20 15.13 -9.24
N THR A 169 5.32 14.86 -8.60
CA THR A 169 6.58 15.58 -8.80
C THR A 169 7.45 14.81 -9.78
N ASP A 170 7.03 14.85 -11.04
CA ASP A 170 8.00 14.87 -12.14
C ASP A 170 8.68 16.24 -12.11
N ASN A 171 9.87 16.32 -11.51
CA ASN A 171 10.96 17.23 -11.89
C ASN A 171 12.19 17.01 -10.99
N ALA A 172 12.97 15.98 -11.32
CA ALA A 172 14.40 15.92 -11.00
C ALA A 172 15.17 15.54 -12.27
N SER A 173 15.70 16.59 -12.90
CA SER A 173 16.58 16.63 -14.06
C SER A 173 17.96 16.00 -13.82
N ASN A 174 18.52 15.28 -14.81
CA ASN A 174 19.75 15.66 -15.54
C ASN A 174 20.41 14.50 -16.32
N GLY A 175 20.73 14.75 -17.59
CA GLY A 175 21.83 14.07 -18.28
C GLY A 175 21.56 13.51 -19.68
N SER A 176 21.58 14.39 -20.68
CA SER A 176 22.16 14.18 -22.04
C SER A 176 21.21 14.58 -23.17
N ALA A 177 21.52 15.73 -23.77
CA ALA A 177 21.03 16.16 -25.05
C ALA A 177 21.74 15.37 -26.16
N HIS A 178 20.98 14.52 -26.86
CA HIS A 178 21.29 14.19 -28.24
C HIS A 178 20.03 14.23 -29.09
N GLN A 179 19.96 15.26 -29.94
CA GLN A 179 18.98 15.40 -31.00
C GLN A 179 19.09 14.21 -31.96
N GLN A 180 18.02 13.41 -32.07
CA GLN A 180 17.77 12.63 -33.28
C GLN A 180 16.32 12.76 -33.74
N LYS A 181 16.22 12.89 -35.06
CA LYS A 181 15.08 13.34 -35.87
C LYS A 181 13.87 12.39 -35.79
N ALA A 182 12.74 12.94 -36.21
CA ALA A 182 11.38 12.47 -36.01
C ALA A 182 10.99 11.17 -36.73
N HIS A 183 10.30 10.30 -35.99
CA HIS A 183 9.23 9.42 -36.47
C HIS A 183 8.03 9.58 -35.52
N SER A 184 6.91 10.07 -36.04
CA SER A 184 5.85 10.79 -35.30
C SER A 184 4.82 9.92 -34.57
N ASN A 185 4.82 8.58 -34.71
CA ASN A 185 3.82 7.73 -34.04
C ASN A 185 4.35 6.96 -32.80
N SER A 186 5.66 6.86 -32.58
CA SER A 186 6.22 6.10 -31.44
C SER A 186 6.34 6.92 -30.14
N LYS A 187 6.43 8.25 -30.22
CA LYS A 187 6.68 9.12 -29.05
C LYS A 187 5.49 9.22 -28.09
N ARG A 188 4.24 9.15 -28.60
CA ARG A 188 3.03 9.19 -27.76
C ARG A 188 2.90 7.94 -26.87
N SER A 189 3.29 6.77 -27.40
CA SER A 189 3.33 5.50 -26.65
C SER A 189 4.41 5.49 -25.56
N LYS A 190 5.60 6.07 -25.83
CA LYS A 190 6.72 6.08 -24.88
C LYS A 190 6.50 6.98 -23.67
N ILE A 191 5.82 8.12 -23.83
CA ILE A 191 5.52 9.08 -22.73
C ILE A 191 4.31 8.61 -21.90
N ARG A 192 3.39 7.82 -22.47
CA ARG A 192 2.22 7.33 -21.72
C ARG A 192 2.47 6.06 -20.90
N LYS A 193 3.47 5.27 -21.27
CA LYS A 193 3.93 4.13 -20.45
C LYS A 193 4.30 4.51 -18.99
N PRO A 194 5.09 5.57 -18.72
CA PRO A 194 5.39 5.97 -17.35
C PRO A 194 4.17 6.48 -16.61
N ILE A 195 3.22 7.18 -17.27
CA ILE A 195 1.97 7.63 -16.65
C ILE A 195 1.13 6.43 -16.17
N VAL A 196 0.94 5.43 -17.04
CA VAL A 196 0.22 4.19 -16.69
C VAL A 196 0.90 3.45 -15.54
N GLN A 197 2.23 3.38 -15.54
CA GLN A 197 3.00 2.75 -14.46
C GLN A 197 2.92 3.56 -13.15
N HIS A 198 2.90 4.89 -13.23
CA HIS A 198 2.79 5.79 -12.10
C HIS A 198 1.42 5.69 -11.45
N VAL A 199 0.33 5.79 -12.21
CA VAL A 199 -1.06 5.61 -11.72
C VAL A 199 -1.21 4.23 -11.08
N LYS A 200 -0.72 3.18 -11.76
CA LYS A 200 -0.68 1.82 -11.18
C LYS A 200 0.08 1.79 -9.85
N GLY A 201 1.28 2.37 -9.79
CA GLY A 201 2.12 2.38 -8.60
C GLY A 201 1.44 3.07 -7.41
N ARG A 202 0.76 4.20 -7.66
CA ARG A 202 0.00 4.92 -6.63
C ARG A 202 -1.18 4.11 -6.11
N LEU A 203 -1.98 3.53 -7.02
CA LEU A 203 -3.11 2.67 -6.65
C LEU A 203 -2.63 1.45 -5.83
N GLN A 204 -1.53 0.82 -6.26
CA GLN A 204 -0.92 -0.30 -5.54
C GLN A 204 -0.34 0.09 -4.19
N ALA A 205 0.26 1.28 -4.06
CA ALA A 205 0.81 1.74 -2.79
C ALA A 205 -0.30 2.00 -1.75
N VAL A 206 -1.42 2.61 -2.17
CA VAL A 206 -2.54 2.86 -1.25
C VAL A 206 -3.22 1.56 -0.83
N LEU A 207 -3.61 0.72 -1.79
CA LEU A 207 -4.18 -0.60 -1.48
C LEU A 207 -3.16 -1.49 -0.74
N GLY A 208 -1.88 -1.25 -1.01
CA GLY A 208 -0.67 -1.55 -0.24
C GLY A 208 -0.91 -1.48 1.26
N VAL A 209 -0.97 -0.24 1.72
CA VAL A 209 -1.17 0.18 3.10
C VAL A 209 -2.49 -0.36 3.67
N VAL A 210 -3.58 -0.31 2.90
CA VAL A 210 -4.91 -0.76 3.38
C VAL A 210 -4.89 -2.23 3.73
N SER A 211 -4.47 -3.10 2.80
CA SER A 211 -4.49 -4.54 3.07
C SER A 211 -3.47 -4.96 4.12
N ASP A 212 -2.26 -4.36 4.13
CA ASP A 212 -1.25 -4.68 5.15
C ASP A 212 -1.73 -4.27 6.54
N THR A 213 -2.39 -3.12 6.66
CA THR A 213 -2.90 -2.66 7.96
C THR A 213 -4.01 -3.57 8.48
N VAL A 214 -4.94 -3.97 7.61
CA VAL A 214 -6.03 -4.87 7.98
C VAL A 214 -5.51 -6.27 8.32
N SER A 215 -4.59 -6.82 7.51
CA SER A 215 -3.97 -8.12 7.78
C SER A 215 -3.17 -8.09 9.08
N THR A 216 -2.29 -7.10 9.27
CA THR A 216 -1.48 -7.01 10.50
C THR A 216 -2.32 -6.81 11.75
N ALA A 217 -3.40 -6.02 11.69
CA ALA A 217 -4.31 -5.85 12.82
C ALA A 217 -4.99 -7.18 13.20
N ARG A 218 -5.34 -8.02 12.22
CA ARG A 218 -5.89 -9.36 12.47
C ARG A 218 -4.83 -10.34 12.96
N ASP A 219 -3.68 -10.42 12.31
CA ASP A 219 -2.59 -11.31 12.73
C ASP A 219 -2.15 -11.06 14.18
N THR A 220 -2.23 -9.80 14.63
CA THR A 220 -1.79 -9.40 15.98
C THR A 220 -2.85 -9.60 17.06
N PHE A 221 -4.13 -9.28 16.77
CA PHE A 221 -5.20 -9.22 17.78
C PHE A 221 -6.37 -10.20 17.57
N GLN A 222 -6.50 -10.82 16.40
CA GLN A 222 -7.57 -11.80 16.15
C GLN A 222 -7.27 -13.10 16.91
N ASP A 223 -8.28 -13.62 17.62
CA ASP A 223 -8.23 -14.97 18.18
C ASP A 223 -8.55 -15.98 17.07
N ASP A 224 -7.76 -17.05 16.96
CA ASP A 224 -7.93 -18.03 15.89
C ASP A 224 -9.15 -18.93 16.18
N LEU A 225 -9.72 -19.54 15.13
CA LEU A 225 -10.97 -20.32 15.21
C LEU A 225 -10.84 -21.61 16.05
N ALA A 226 -9.62 -22.04 16.37
CA ALA A 226 -9.38 -23.18 17.25
C ALA A 226 -9.58 -22.79 18.73
N PRO A 227 -10.32 -23.57 19.54
CA PRO A 227 -10.77 -23.20 20.89
C PRO A 227 -9.68 -22.92 21.94
N HIS A 228 -8.39 -23.02 21.58
CA HIS A 228 -7.24 -22.81 22.47
C HIS A 228 -6.14 -21.90 21.88
N GLN A 229 -6.36 -21.28 20.72
CA GLN A 229 -5.33 -20.46 20.06
C GLN A 229 -5.65 -18.97 20.23
N GLN A 230 -5.07 -18.39 21.28
CA GLN A 230 -5.19 -16.97 21.61
C GLN A 230 -4.47 -16.09 20.56
N SER A 231 -4.89 -14.83 20.44
CA SER A 231 -4.21 -13.81 19.62
C SER A 231 -2.71 -13.73 19.90
N MET A 232 -1.91 -13.34 18.88
CA MET A 232 -0.46 -13.27 18.98
C MET A 232 0.01 -12.42 20.17
N ILE A 233 -0.66 -11.28 20.40
CA ILE A 233 -0.34 -10.40 21.52
C ILE A 233 -0.65 -11.05 22.87
N ARG A 234 -1.77 -11.78 22.98
CA ARG A 234 -2.15 -12.49 24.20
C ARG A 234 -1.22 -13.68 24.47
N ARG A 235 -0.76 -14.37 23.43
CA ARG A 235 0.26 -15.41 23.51
C ARG A 235 1.60 -14.86 23.98
N ALA A 236 2.00 -13.69 23.50
CA ALA A 236 3.21 -13.02 23.99
C ALA A 236 3.06 -12.58 25.46
N LEU A 237 1.92 -12.01 25.84
CA LEU A 237 1.64 -11.59 27.22
C LEU A 237 1.59 -12.79 28.19
N THR A 238 0.96 -13.90 27.78
CA THR A 238 0.94 -15.15 28.57
C THR A 238 2.33 -15.77 28.68
N PHE A 239 3.13 -15.77 27.61
CA PHE A 239 4.52 -16.22 27.64
C PHE A 239 5.36 -15.43 28.65
N VAL A 240 5.24 -14.09 28.62
CA VAL A 240 5.93 -13.19 29.57
C VAL A 240 5.62 -13.57 31.03
N GLN A 241 4.41 -14.06 31.32
CA GLN A 241 4.02 -14.46 32.66
C GLN A 241 4.36 -15.90 33.02
N SER A 242 4.20 -16.85 32.11
CA SER A 242 4.44 -18.27 32.37
C SER A 242 5.90 -18.53 32.78
N ASN A 243 6.09 -19.39 33.78
CA ASN A 243 7.42 -19.81 34.28
C ASN A 243 7.98 -21.04 33.53
N SER A 244 7.20 -21.63 32.61
CA SER A 244 7.53 -22.88 31.94
C SER A 244 7.72 -22.69 30.43
N SER A 245 8.94 -22.94 29.97
CA SER A 245 9.33 -23.10 28.57
C SER A 245 8.76 -24.36 27.90
N SER A 246 7.66 -24.94 28.41
CA SER A 246 7.19 -26.26 28.02
C SER A 246 5.67 -26.30 27.83
N SER A 247 5.18 -25.70 26.74
CA SER A 247 3.96 -26.10 25.99
C SER A 247 3.49 -25.07 24.95
N SER A 248 3.89 -23.80 25.04
CA SER A 248 3.46 -22.70 24.13
C SER A 248 4.57 -22.06 23.30
N ALA A 249 5.83 -22.48 23.51
CA ALA A 249 7.02 -21.90 22.87
C ALA A 249 7.14 -22.24 21.37
N ASP A 250 6.63 -23.40 20.92
CA ASP A 250 6.82 -23.87 19.53
C ASP A 250 6.05 -23.07 18.46
N VAL A 251 5.15 -22.17 18.88
CA VAL A 251 4.28 -21.43 17.94
C VAL A 251 4.58 -19.92 17.95
N LEU A 252 5.38 -19.42 18.91
CA LEU A 252 5.67 -17.97 19.05
C LEU A 252 6.96 -17.62 18.28
N PRO A 253 6.97 -16.55 17.46
CA PRO A 253 8.19 -16.05 16.83
C PRO A 253 9.29 -15.74 17.86
N ASN A 254 10.53 -16.11 17.56
CA ASN A 254 11.69 -15.96 18.45
C ASN A 254 11.88 -14.51 18.96
N ASP A 255 11.51 -13.51 18.17
CA ASP A 255 11.64 -12.10 18.55
C ASP A 255 10.69 -11.66 19.67
N LEU A 256 9.60 -12.41 19.88
CA LEU A 256 8.62 -12.18 20.95
C LEU A 256 8.90 -13.03 22.20
N GLN A 257 9.82 -14.01 22.13
CA GLN A 257 10.21 -14.86 23.25
C GLN A 257 11.23 -14.17 24.16
N LEU A 258 10.92 -12.96 24.62
CA LEU A 258 11.84 -12.19 25.45
C LEU A 258 11.79 -12.67 26.91
N THR A 259 12.96 -13.00 27.45
CA THR A 259 13.14 -13.32 28.87
C THR A 259 14.24 -12.44 29.44
N THR A 260 14.11 -12.04 30.71
CA THR A 260 15.15 -11.30 31.44
C THR A 260 16.52 -12.00 31.42
N PRO A 261 16.66 -13.33 31.64
CA PRO A 261 17.94 -14.01 31.47
C PRO A 261 18.48 -13.92 30.04
N GLY A 262 17.62 -14.07 29.01
CA GLY A 262 18.03 -13.92 27.61
C GLY A 262 18.51 -12.49 27.28
N LEU A 263 17.84 -11.48 27.85
CA LEU A 263 18.26 -10.09 27.71
C LEU A 263 19.62 -9.83 28.38
N LEU A 264 19.86 -10.41 29.56
CA LEU A 264 21.11 -10.28 30.30
C LEU A 264 22.28 -11.04 29.65
N THR A 265 22.02 -12.17 28.97
CA THR A 265 23.04 -12.91 28.21
C THR A 265 23.47 -12.18 26.94
N ASP A 266 22.57 -11.39 26.33
CA ASP A 266 22.85 -10.59 25.14
C ASP A 266 23.73 -9.34 25.45
N LEU A 267 23.94 -9.03 26.73
CA LEU A 267 24.80 -7.93 27.16
C LEU A 267 26.27 -8.37 27.24
N PRO A 268 27.23 -7.50 26.90
CA PRO A 268 28.67 -7.81 26.89
C PRO A 268 29.23 -8.14 28.27
N SER A 269 28.54 -7.71 29.35
CA SER A 269 28.89 -7.97 30.74
C SER A 269 28.14 -9.18 31.34
N SER A 270 27.70 -10.15 30.52
CA SER A 270 26.84 -11.26 30.94
C SER A 270 27.37 -12.10 32.10
N THR A 271 28.70 -12.27 32.21
CA THR A 271 29.35 -13.00 33.30
C THR A 271 29.23 -12.28 34.65
N HIS A 272 29.25 -10.94 34.66
CA HIS A 272 29.08 -10.15 35.86
C HIS A 272 27.62 -10.18 36.34
N PHE A 273 26.65 -10.26 35.43
CA PHE A 273 25.24 -10.32 35.79
C PHE A 273 24.81 -11.66 36.42
N LEU A 274 25.71 -12.65 36.48
CA LEU A 274 25.53 -13.87 37.26
C LEU A 274 25.52 -13.63 38.77
N TYR A 275 25.98 -12.47 39.26
CA TYR A 275 25.92 -12.12 40.69
C TYR A 275 24.70 -11.28 41.08
N LEU A 276 23.80 -10.98 40.13
CA LEU A 276 22.53 -10.32 40.46
C LEU A 276 21.64 -11.22 41.34
N PRO A 277 20.87 -10.65 42.28
CA PRO A 277 19.88 -11.38 43.06
C PRO A 277 18.87 -12.14 42.19
N PRO A 278 18.33 -13.27 42.67
CA PRO A 278 17.36 -14.07 41.92
C PRO A 278 16.10 -13.26 41.56
N ASN A 279 15.70 -12.32 42.41
CA ASN A 279 14.52 -11.46 42.22
C ASN A 279 14.64 -10.56 40.98
N ILE A 280 15.86 -10.11 40.66
CA ILE A 280 16.12 -9.24 39.50
C ILE A 280 16.33 -10.07 38.24
N LYS A 281 16.99 -11.22 38.35
CA LYS A 281 17.14 -12.16 37.22
C LYS A 281 15.80 -12.74 36.76
N ALA A 282 14.88 -12.96 37.69
CA ALA A 282 13.53 -13.43 37.43
C ALA A 282 12.52 -12.28 37.21
N TYR A 283 12.99 -11.03 37.13
CA TYR A 283 12.09 -9.89 36.94
C TYR A 283 11.22 -10.06 35.71
N LYS A 284 9.93 -9.80 35.87
CA LYS A 284 8.94 -9.80 34.80
C LYS A 284 8.07 -8.55 34.98
N PRO A 285 7.78 -7.79 33.91
CA PRO A 285 6.78 -6.74 33.99
C PRO A 285 5.44 -7.35 34.42
N TYR A 286 4.87 -6.85 35.53
CA TYR A 286 3.56 -7.32 35.98
C TYR A 286 2.49 -6.88 34.97
N ILE A 287 1.63 -7.82 34.60
CA ILE A 287 0.49 -7.59 33.72
C ILE A 287 -0.70 -8.28 34.39
N ASP A 288 -1.87 -7.69 34.36
CA ASP A 288 -3.08 -8.42 34.75
C ASP A 288 -3.76 -8.96 33.49
N LEU A 289 -3.54 -10.24 33.19
CA LEU A 289 -4.15 -10.90 32.03
C LEU A 289 -5.68 -11.05 32.16
N SER A 290 -6.22 -10.89 33.36
CA SER A 290 -7.66 -10.92 33.61
C SER A 290 -8.31 -9.53 33.46
N SER A 291 -7.50 -8.48 33.40
CA SER A 291 -7.96 -7.11 33.21
C SER A 291 -8.48 -6.88 31.80
N SER A 292 -9.55 -6.09 31.70
CA SER A 292 -10.07 -5.56 30.43
C SER A 292 -9.03 -4.74 29.64
N SER A 293 -7.96 -4.30 30.29
CA SER A 293 -6.84 -3.58 29.66
C SER A 293 -5.94 -4.48 28.79
N ALA A 294 -5.87 -5.79 29.08
CA ALA A 294 -5.03 -6.76 28.38
C ALA A 294 -5.78 -7.57 27.32
N VAL A 295 -7.06 -7.26 27.07
CA VAL A 295 -7.92 -7.98 26.12
C VAL A 295 -8.58 -6.99 25.17
N VAL A 296 -8.47 -7.26 23.87
CA VAL A 296 -9.30 -6.60 22.85
C VAL A 296 -10.46 -7.53 22.55
N GLN A 297 -11.69 -7.06 22.77
CA GLN A 297 -12.87 -7.85 22.43
C GLN A 297 -12.98 -7.98 20.91
N GLN A 298 -13.10 -9.21 20.39
CA GLN A 298 -13.23 -9.48 18.95
C GLN A 298 -14.29 -8.65 18.21
N PRO A 299 -15.50 -8.39 18.74
CA PRO A 299 -16.45 -7.50 18.06
C PRO A 299 -15.92 -6.05 17.97
N SER A 300 -15.27 -5.54 19.01
CA SER A 300 -14.69 -4.19 19.01
C SER A 300 -13.51 -4.05 18.05
N LEU A 301 -12.72 -5.13 17.88
CA LEU A 301 -11.68 -5.21 16.87
C LEU A 301 -12.28 -5.10 15.47
N HIS A 302 -13.26 -5.95 15.17
CA HIS A 302 -13.89 -5.98 13.86
C HIS A 302 -14.50 -4.62 13.50
N THR A 303 -15.26 -4.02 14.42
CA THR A 303 -15.85 -2.69 14.20
C THR A 303 -14.77 -1.63 13.95
N LYS A 304 -13.73 -1.53 14.79
CA LYS A 304 -12.68 -0.51 14.61
C LYS A 304 -11.88 -0.70 13.32
N VAL A 305 -11.57 -1.93 12.93
CA VAL A 305 -10.86 -2.24 11.69
C VAL A 305 -11.74 -1.95 10.47
N GLN A 306 -13.03 -2.29 10.54
CA GLN A 306 -13.99 -2.02 9.48
C GLN A 306 -14.23 -0.51 9.31
N ASP A 307 -14.48 0.25 10.38
CA ASP A 307 -14.63 1.70 10.34
C ASP A 307 -13.39 2.38 9.73
N TRP A 308 -12.20 1.89 10.10
CA TRP A 308 -10.94 2.37 9.52
C TRP A 308 -10.84 2.02 8.03
N PHE A 309 -11.22 0.81 7.64
CA PHE A 309 -11.19 0.34 6.26
C PHE A 309 -12.15 1.13 5.37
N ASP A 310 -13.40 1.30 5.81
CA ASP A 310 -14.44 2.05 5.08
C ASP A 310 -14.00 3.50 4.87
N GLY A 311 -13.49 4.14 5.93
CA GLY A 311 -12.95 5.49 5.79
C GLY A 311 -11.70 5.56 4.90
N ALA A 312 -10.87 4.52 4.86
CA ALA A 312 -9.69 4.49 3.99
C ALA A 312 -10.09 4.26 2.52
N MET A 313 -11.12 3.46 2.27
CA MET A 313 -11.69 3.23 0.95
C MET A 313 -12.39 4.47 0.40
N GLN A 314 -13.05 5.26 1.26
CA GLN A 314 -13.62 6.55 0.87
C GLN A 314 -12.53 7.52 0.41
N ASP A 315 -11.47 7.70 1.21
CA ASP A 315 -10.33 8.55 0.86
C ASP A 315 -9.63 8.08 -0.43
N PHE A 316 -9.47 6.76 -0.57
CA PHE A 316 -8.92 6.13 -1.77
C PHE A 316 -9.79 6.41 -3.00
N SER A 317 -11.11 6.28 -2.89
CA SER A 317 -12.02 6.48 -4.03
C SER A 317 -11.90 7.91 -4.57
N ALA A 318 -11.86 8.92 -3.70
CA ALA A 318 -11.72 10.32 -4.08
C ALA A 318 -10.38 10.60 -4.78
N ALA A 319 -9.27 10.07 -4.25
CA ALA A 319 -7.96 10.24 -4.88
C ALA A 319 -7.82 9.45 -6.18
N ALA A 320 -8.35 8.22 -6.23
CA ALA A 320 -8.28 7.37 -7.40
C ALA A 320 -9.06 7.95 -8.58
N GLU A 321 -10.19 8.64 -8.35
CA GLU A 321 -10.88 9.38 -9.42
C GLU A 321 -9.95 10.39 -10.10
N THR A 322 -9.22 11.20 -9.31
CA THR A 322 -8.27 12.18 -9.86
C THR A 322 -7.10 11.54 -10.61
N TRP A 323 -6.58 10.40 -10.15
CA TRP A 323 -5.46 9.72 -10.83
C TRP A 323 -5.89 9.00 -12.10
N LEU A 324 -7.13 8.50 -12.16
CA LEU A 324 -7.67 7.88 -13.36
C LEU A 324 -7.96 8.92 -14.46
N GLU A 325 -8.12 10.21 -14.10
CA GLU A 325 -8.24 11.29 -15.08
C GLU A 325 -6.99 11.47 -15.95
N ASP A 326 -5.81 11.10 -15.45
CA ASP A 326 -4.56 11.14 -16.21
C ASP A 326 -4.53 10.09 -17.35
N LEU A 327 -5.39 9.07 -17.29
CA LEU A 327 -5.47 8.00 -18.29
C LEU A 327 -6.37 8.44 -19.46
N GLY A 328 -5.77 8.62 -20.63
CA GLY A 328 -6.46 9.23 -21.79
C GLY A 328 -7.06 8.23 -22.77
N THR A 329 -6.83 6.92 -22.61
CA THR A 329 -7.40 5.90 -23.49
C THR A 329 -8.01 4.75 -22.70
N ILE A 330 -9.01 4.11 -23.30
CA ILE A 330 -9.73 2.97 -22.70
C ILE A 330 -8.78 1.80 -22.49
N GLU A 331 -7.86 1.56 -23.43
CA GLU A 331 -6.85 0.51 -23.31
C GLU A 331 -5.91 0.73 -22.12
N GLU A 332 -5.51 1.98 -21.85
CA GLU A 332 -4.68 2.34 -20.70
C GLU A 332 -5.41 2.04 -19.38
N VAL A 333 -6.67 2.47 -19.28
CA VAL A 333 -7.54 2.21 -18.12
C VAL A 333 -7.71 0.71 -17.87
N TRP A 334 -8.01 -0.06 -18.93
CA TRP A 334 -8.22 -1.51 -18.82
C TRP A 334 -6.92 -2.26 -18.50
N ARG A 335 -5.77 -1.78 -18.98
CA ARG A 335 -4.46 -2.34 -18.63
C ARG A 335 -4.14 -2.13 -17.15
N VAL A 336 -4.38 -0.95 -16.59
CA VAL A 336 -4.20 -0.68 -15.15
C VAL A 336 -5.13 -1.58 -14.33
N ARG A 337 -6.40 -1.67 -14.70
CA ARG A 337 -7.39 -2.58 -14.09
C ARG A 337 -6.88 -4.02 -14.03
N LYS A 338 -6.48 -4.61 -15.16
CA LYS A 338 -5.96 -5.98 -15.23
C LYS A 338 -4.77 -6.22 -14.30
N LEU A 339 -3.80 -5.31 -14.35
CA LEU A 339 -2.59 -5.43 -13.53
C LEU A 339 -2.90 -5.29 -12.03
N LEU A 340 -3.83 -4.41 -11.67
CA LEU A 340 -4.24 -4.20 -10.29
C LEU A 340 -5.03 -5.38 -9.74
N LEU A 341 -5.97 -5.92 -10.52
CA LEU A 341 -6.73 -7.12 -10.14
C LEU A 341 -5.85 -8.36 -10.03
N LYS A 342 -4.90 -8.55 -10.95
CA LYS A 342 -3.89 -9.62 -10.85
C LYS A 342 -3.07 -9.49 -9.57
N TRP A 343 -2.66 -8.27 -9.24
CA TRP A 343 -1.92 -8.00 -8.01
C TRP A 343 -2.78 -8.25 -6.75
N LEU A 344 -4.05 -7.87 -6.76
CA LEU A 344 -4.98 -8.13 -5.65
C LEU A 344 -5.19 -9.63 -5.44
N ARG A 345 -5.34 -10.42 -6.52
CA ARG A 345 -5.42 -11.90 -6.46
C ARG A 345 -4.15 -12.53 -5.88
N SER A 346 -2.99 -11.93 -6.09
CA SER A 346 -1.72 -12.45 -5.55
C SER A 346 -1.50 -12.12 -4.07
N ARG A 347 -2.36 -11.29 -3.45
CA ARG A 347 -2.17 -10.84 -2.08
C ARG A 347 -3.03 -11.64 -1.11
N SER A 348 -2.39 -12.24 -0.12
CA SER A 348 -3.03 -12.94 0.99
C SER A 348 -3.34 -11.99 2.15
N GLY A 349 -4.39 -12.28 2.93
CA GLY A 349 -4.69 -11.59 4.20
C GLY A 349 -5.96 -10.72 4.21
N LEU A 350 -6.58 -10.47 3.06
CA LEU A 350 -7.90 -9.81 2.98
C LEU A 350 -9.03 -10.83 3.18
N LEU A 351 -10.11 -10.42 3.83
CA LEU A 351 -11.33 -11.23 3.89
C LEU A 351 -12.03 -11.22 2.53
N GLU A 352 -12.83 -12.25 2.24
CA GLU A 352 -13.59 -12.30 0.99
C GLU A 352 -14.50 -11.08 0.84
N ALA A 353 -15.18 -10.66 1.92
CA ALA A 353 -16.04 -9.47 1.91
C ALA A 353 -15.27 -8.17 1.55
N GLU A 354 -14.06 -7.99 2.08
CA GLU A 354 -13.25 -6.79 1.81
C GLU A 354 -12.64 -6.82 0.42
N SER A 355 -12.20 -7.99 -0.04
CA SER A 355 -11.71 -8.15 -1.39
C SER A 355 -12.83 -7.93 -2.41
N VAL A 356 -14.06 -8.34 -2.12
CA VAL A 356 -15.26 -7.98 -2.90
C VAL A 356 -15.48 -6.47 -2.85
N HIS A 357 -15.41 -5.83 -1.68
CA HIS A 357 -15.58 -4.38 -1.54
C HIS A 357 -14.54 -3.59 -2.36
N ILE A 358 -13.25 -3.92 -2.24
CA ILE A 358 -12.20 -3.28 -3.06
C ILE A 358 -12.48 -3.47 -4.55
N ARG A 359 -12.89 -4.69 -4.95
CA ARG A 359 -13.22 -5.00 -6.35
C ARG A 359 -14.41 -4.18 -6.84
N THR A 360 -15.50 -4.09 -6.09
CA THR A 360 -16.70 -3.34 -6.49
C THR A 360 -16.44 -1.83 -6.55
N THR A 361 -15.67 -1.27 -5.62
CA THR A 361 -15.26 0.15 -5.66
C THR A 361 -14.39 0.43 -6.89
N LEU A 362 -13.38 -0.42 -7.16
CA LEU A 362 -12.55 -0.28 -8.35
C LEU A 362 -13.38 -0.38 -9.63
N ASP A 363 -14.31 -1.33 -9.72
CA ASP A 363 -15.22 -1.49 -10.84
C ASP A 363 -16.06 -0.24 -11.10
N ALA A 364 -16.62 0.36 -10.06
CA ALA A 364 -17.38 1.61 -10.17
C ALA A 364 -16.51 2.76 -10.70
N LEU A 365 -15.26 2.89 -10.20
CA LEU A 365 -14.31 3.92 -10.64
C LEU A 365 -13.91 3.75 -12.11
N TYR A 366 -13.55 2.52 -12.50
CA TYR A 366 -13.18 2.22 -13.88
C TYR A 366 -14.37 2.42 -14.83
N ARG A 367 -15.58 2.01 -14.44
CA ARG A 367 -16.82 2.24 -15.20
C ARG A 367 -17.07 3.73 -15.41
N LYS A 368 -17.00 4.53 -14.34
CA LYS A 368 -17.15 6.00 -14.40
C LYS A 368 -16.16 6.61 -15.40
N ARG A 369 -14.88 6.23 -15.33
CA ARG A 369 -13.85 6.76 -16.23
C ARG A 369 -14.06 6.33 -17.69
N VAL A 370 -14.42 5.07 -17.94
CA VAL A 370 -14.67 4.59 -19.30
C VAL A 370 -15.87 5.30 -19.91
N SER A 371 -16.97 5.49 -19.16
CA SER A 371 -18.14 6.26 -19.64
C SER A 371 -17.79 7.72 -19.95
N GLN A 372 -16.92 8.36 -19.18
CA GLN A 372 -16.41 9.70 -19.50
C GLN A 372 -15.58 9.74 -20.80
N LEU A 373 -14.69 8.76 -20.99
CA LEU A 373 -13.87 8.66 -22.21
C LEU A 373 -14.73 8.41 -23.46
N TRP A 374 -15.77 7.57 -23.34
CA TRP A 374 -16.74 7.35 -24.42
C TRP A 374 -17.55 8.60 -24.73
N GLY A 375 -18.08 9.27 -23.70
CA GLY A 375 -18.82 10.52 -23.88
C GLY A 375 -17.96 11.59 -24.57
N ALA A 376 -16.69 11.73 -24.18
CA ALA A 376 -15.75 12.64 -24.82
C ALA A 376 -15.43 12.25 -26.28
N GLY A 377 -15.23 10.95 -26.54
CA GLY A 377 -14.98 10.43 -27.90
C GLY A 377 -16.17 10.66 -28.83
N LEU A 378 -17.39 10.34 -28.38
CA LEU A 378 -18.63 10.54 -29.14
C LEU A 378 -18.95 12.02 -29.34
N ALA A 379 -18.70 12.88 -28.35
CA ALA A 379 -18.86 14.33 -28.50
C ALA A 379 -17.86 14.91 -29.52
N ASN A 380 -16.61 14.44 -29.52
CA ASN A 380 -15.64 14.84 -30.53
C ASN A 380 -16.04 14.39 -31.94
N LEU A 381 -16.56 13.16 -32.07
CA LEU A 381 -17.11 12.64 -33.32
C LEU A 381 -18.25 13.52 -33.84
N ASN A 382 -19.23 13.87 -33.00
CA ASN A 382 -20.33 14.76 -33.39
C ASN A 382 -19.84 16.12 -33.88
N ARG A 383 -18.84 16.69 -33.19
CA ARG A 383 -18.24 17.98 -33.57
C ARG A 383 -17.48 17.89 -34.88
N GLU A 384 -16.66 16.86 -35.08
CA GLU A 384 -15.93 16.66 -36.34
C GLU A 384 -16.87 16.42 -37.51
N PHE A 385 -17.95 15.66 -37.29
CA PHE A 385 -19.02 15.47 -38.26
C PHE A 385 -19.71 16.80 -38.62
N GLN A 386 -20.13 17.58 -37.62
CA GLN A 386 -20.79 18.86 -37.85
C GLN A 386 -19.89 19.87 -38.57
N ASN A 387 -18.60 19.94 -38.21
CA ASN A 387 -17.62 20.81 -38.86
C ASN A 387 -17.36 20.40 -40.33
N LYS A 388 -17.29 19.09 -40.60
CA LYS A 388 -17.10 18.61 -41.99
C LYS A 388 -18.39 18.74 -42.81
N LEU A 389 -19.55 18.54 -42.20
CA LEU A 389 -20.84 18.70 -42.87
C LEU A 389 -21.09 20.17 -43.23
N SER A 390 -20.88 21.10 -42.30
CA SER A 390 -20.97 22.55 -42.57
C SER A 390 -19.99 22.96 -43.67
N SER A 391 -18.73 22.55 -43.59
CA SER A 391 -17.76 22.81 -44.66
C SER A 391 -18.21 22.27 -46.02
N VAL A 392 -18.85 21.11 -46.09
CA VAL A 392 -19.36 20.55 -47.36
C VAL A 392 -20.58 21.31 -47.86
N VAL A 393 -21.48 21.73 -46.98
CA VAL A 393 -22.65 22.56 -47.32
C VAL A 393 -22.21 23.94 -47.83
N ASP A 394 -21.24 24.58 -47.17
CA ASP A 394 -20.69 25.87 -47.61
C ASP A 394 -20.06 25.76 -49.01
N ASN A 395 -19.32 24.67 -49.27
CA ASN A 395 -18.73 24.39 -50.60
C ASN A 395 -19.78 24.10 -51.69
N LEU A 396 -21.00 23.71 -51.32
CA LEU A 396 -22.13 23.48 -52.23
C LEU A 396 -22.90 24.78 -52.53
N GLU A 397 -22.76 25.81 -51.69
CA GLU A 397 -23.42 27.10 -51.89
C GLU A 397 -22.58 28.07 -52.76
N ASP A 398 -21.27 27.84 -52.90
CA ASP A 398 -20.39 28.62 -53.79
C ASP A 398 -20.57 28.24 -55.28
N PRO A 399 -21.11 29.14 -56.13
CA PRO A 399 -21.45 28.86 -57.52
C PRO A 399 -20.24 28.76 -58.48
N GLU A 400 -19.03 29.08 -58.04
CA GLU A 400 -17.82 29.00 -58.89
C GLU A 400 -17.22 27.57 -58.96
N ASN A 401 -17.78 26.61 -58.22
CA ASN A 401 -17.28 25.23 -58.15
C ASN A 401 -18.17 24.21 -58.90
N GLU A 402 -18.97 24.66 -59.88
CA GLU A 402 -19.82 23.83 -60.75
C GLU A 402 -19.04 22.79 -61.60
N GLY A 403 -17.69 22.81 -61.57
CA GLY A 403 -16.83 21.83 -62.24
C GLY A 403 -16.80 20.43 -61.60
N SER A 404 -17.56 20.17 -60.53
CA SER A 404 -17.72 18.82 -59.98
C SER A 404 -19.16 18.31 -60.04
N THR A 405 -19.90 18.71 -61.07
CA THR A 405 -21.19 18.10 -61.37
C THR A 405 -20.97 16.62 -61.69
N ILE A 406 -21.88 15.77 -61.21
CA ILE A 406 -21.88 14.29 -61.31
C ILE A 406 -21.57 13.75 -62.71
N MET A 407 -21.73 14.59 -63.75
CA MET A 407 -21.47 14.27 -65.16
C MET A 407 -19.99 14.30 -65.56
N ASP A 408 -19.15 15.14 -64.95
CA ASP A 408 -17.74 15.32 -65.35
C ASP A 408 -16.83 14.17 -64.90
N ALA A 409 -17.23 13.42 -63.87
CA ALA A 409 -16.49 12.25 -63.39
C ALA A 409 -16.71 11.00 -64.26
N PHE A 410 -17.82 10.90 -65.00
CA PHE A 410 -18.07 9.81 -65.95
C PHE A 410 -17.36 10.01 -67.30
N THR A 411 -17.01 11.25 -67.63
CA THR A 411 -16.31 11.62 -68.87
C THR A 411 -14.79 11.71 -68.69
N ALA A 412 -14.29 11.79 -67.45
CA ALA A 412 -12.86 11.73 -67.13
C ALA A 412 -12.31 10.30 -67.28
N ILE A 413 -12.20 9.84 -68.53
CA ILE A 413 -11.29 8.75 -68.89
C ILE A 413 -9.89 9.19 -68.41
N PRO A 414 -9.17 8.40 -67.59
CA PRO A 414 -7.81 8.77 -67.22
C PRO A 414 -7.01 8.92 -68.52
N SER A 415 -6.49 10.12 -68.76
CA SER A 415 -5.48 10.34 -69.79
C SER A 415 -4.33 9.40 -69.46
N LEU A 416 -4.27 8.27 -70.16
CA LEU A 416 -3.10 7.41 -70.19
C LEU A 416 -2.02 8.24 -70.89
N ASP A 417 -1.33 9.08 -70.14
CA ASP A 417 -0.04 9.62 -70.56
C ASP A 417 0.92 8.43 -70.62
N VAL A 418 0.90 7.76 -71.76
CA VAL A 418 1.95 6.84 -72.17
C VAL A 418 3.18 7.72 -72.36
N PRO A 419 4.25 7.57 -71.55
CA PRO A 419 5.48 8.30 -71.80
C PRO A 419 5.99 7.85 -73.17
N ARG A 420 5.99 8.75 -74.15
CA ARG A 420 6.74 8.57 -75.40
C ARG A 420 8.23 8.77 -75.09
N SER A 421 8.83 7.81 -74.41
CA SER A 421 10.28 7.65 -74.38
C SER A 421 10.62 6.20 -74.14
N SER A 422 11.37 5.65 -75.08
CA SER A 422 11.93 4.30 -75.16
C SER A 422 12.35 3.74 -73.79
N GLY A 423 11.61 2.75 -73.30
CA GLY A 423 11.91 2.01 -72.08
C GLY A 423 10.64 1.40 -71.51
N ILE A 424 10.66 0.10 -71.20
CA ILE A 424 9.51 -0.65 -70.66
C ILE A 424 9.16 -0.06 -69.28
N ALA A 425 8.23 0.88 -69.24
CA ALA A 425 7.63 1.35 -67.99
C ALA A 425 6.55 0.34 -67.56
N LEU A 426 6.72 -0.25 -66.37
CA LEU A 426 5.64 -1.03 -65.75
C LEU A 426 4.41 -0.14 -65.61
N PRO A 427 3.19 -0.63 -65.91
CA PRO A 427 1.97 0.12 -65.64
C PRO A 427 1.94 0.52 -64.17
N GLU A 428 1.64 1.79 -63.84
CA GLU A 428 1.44 2.21 -62.46
C GLU A 428 0.21 1.48 -61.87
N VAL A 429 0.46 0.29 -61.31
CA VAL A 429 -0.55 -0.56 -60.66
C VAL A 429 -1.30 0.21 -59.57
N ASN A 430 -0.65 1.20 -58.96
CA ASN A 430 -1.23 2.10 -57.96
C ASN A 430 -2.28 3.07 -58.55
N ALA A 431 -2.07 3.60 -59.74
CA ALA A 431 -3.06 4.45 -60.41
C ALA A 431 -4.31 3.62 -60.78
N PHE A 432 -4.10 2.38 -61.24
CA PHE A 432 -5.18 1.47 -61.57
C PHE A 432 -5.93 0.96 -60.32
N HIS A 433 -5.23 0.72 -59.20
CA HIS A 433 -5.88 0.37 -57.92
C HIS A 433 -6.65 1.55 -57.33
N LYS A 434 -6.12 2.77 -57.41
CA LYS A 434 -6.83 3.99 -57.04
C LYS A 434 -8.09 4.14 -57.89
N TYR A 435 -8.00 4.03 -59.20
CA TYR A 435 -9.15 4.10 -60.12
C TYR A 435 -10.19 3.00 -59.84
N LYS A 436 -9.76 1.76 -59.61
CA LYS A 436 -10.64 0.65 -59.23
C LYS A 436 -11.34 0.87 -57.89
N MET A 437 -10.64 1.45 -56.90
CA MET A 437 -11.24 1.85 -55.62
C MET A 437 -12.25 2.99 -55.82
N THR A 438 -11.91 4.00 -56.64
CA THR A 438 -12.79 5.13 -56.96
C THR A 438 -14.05 4.66 -57.70
N ILE A 439 -13.95 3.75 -58.67
CA ILE A 439 -15.11 3.15 -59.35
C ILE A 439 -15.94 2.30 -58.39
N ARG A 440 -15.32 1.46 -57.54
CA ARG A 440 -16.06 0.68 -56.53
C ARG A 440 -16.80 1.57 -55.53
N ARG A 441 -16.22 2.73 -55.19
CA ARG A 441 -16.84 3.74 -54.31
C ARG A 441 -17.99 4.45 -55.01
N HIS A 442 -17.85 4.82 -56.28
CA HIS A 442 -18.94 5.42 -57.05
C HIS A 442 -20.07 4.44 -57.40
N LEU A 443 -19.77 3.15 -57.62
CA LEU A 443 -20.78 2.10 -57.77
C LEU A 443 -21.61 1.87 -56.50
N SER A 444 -21.09 2.29 -55.33
CA SER A 444 -21.84 2.30 -54.07
C SER A 444 -22.62 3.60 -53.81
N GLY A 445 -22.67 4.52 -54.79
CA GLY A 445 -23.37 5.80 -54.69
C GLY A 445 -22.67 6.86 -53.84
N ARG A 446 -21.41 6.64 -53.43
CA ARG A 446 -20.64 7.58 -52.62
C ARG A 446 -19.97 8.63 -53.52
N THR A 447 -20.35 9.89 -53.36
CA THR A 447 -19.60 11.03 -53.93
C THR A 447 -18.36 11.31 -53.07
N SER A 448 -17.32 11.92 -53.64
CA SER A 448 -16.08 12.25 -52.89
C SER A 448 -16.33 13.16 -51.69
N LEU A 449 -17.36 14.01 -51.77
CA LEU A 449 -17.84 14.86 -50.66
C LEU A 449 -18.53 14.03 -49.58
N LEU A 450 -19.36 13.05 -49.96
CA LEU A 450 -20.00 12.13 -49.02
C LEU A 450 -18.99 11.22 -48.33
N ASP A 451 -17.97 10.74 -49.06
CA ASP A 451 -16.88 9.95 -48.48
C ASP A 451 -16.11 10.73 -47.42
N ARG A 452 -15.88 12.05 -47.61
CA ARG A 452 -15.17 12.88 -46.62
C ARG A 452 -15.95 13.07 -45.32
N VAL A 453 -17.28 13.12 -45.40
CA VAL A 453 -18.18 13.19 -44.24
C VAL A 453 -18.30 11.82 -43.57
N LEU A 454 -18.44 10.75 -44.35
CA LEU A 454 -18.52 9.38 -43.82
C LEU A 454 -17.21 8.92 -43.18
N GLU A 455 -16.05 9.28 -43.73
CA GLU A 455 -14.74 8.96 -43.15
C GLU A 455 -14.57 9.62 -41.77
N ALA A 456 -15.21 10.78 -41.54
CA ALA A 456 -15.26 11.43 -40.23
C ALA A 456 -16.02 10.64 -39.17
N LEU A 457 -16.98 9.82 -39.60
CA LEU A 457 -17.75 8.94 -38.73
C LEU A 457 -17.09 7.56 -38.62
N GLU A 458 -16.65 7.00 -39.73
CA GLU A 458 -16.12 5.63 -39.81
C GLU A 458 -14.80 5.46 -39.05
N ALA A 459 -13.84 6.39 -39.18
CA ALA A 459 -12.53 6.24 -38.53
C ALA A 459 -12.61 6.24 -36.99
N PRO A 460 -13.29 7.20 -36.32
CA PRO A 460 -13.42 7.18 -34.86
C PRO A 460 -14.29 6.02 -34.34
N VAL A 461 -15.29 5.58 -35.11
CA VAL A 461 -16.12 4.41 -34.76
C VAL A 461 -15.32 3.12 -34.81
N VAL A 462 -14.38 2.98 -35.76
CA VAL A 462 -13.46 1.84 -35.81
C VAL A 462 -12.53 1.80 -34.60
N ASP A 463 -11.99 2.95 -34.18
CA ASP A 463 -11.15 3.04 -32.97
C ASP A 463 -11.92 2.73 -31.67
N LEU A 464 -13.16 3.22 -31.56
CA LEU A 464 -14.07 2.89 -30.45
C LEU A 464 -14.43 1.41 -30.43
N ARG A 465 -14.68 0.81 -31.60
CA ARG A 465 -14.96 -0.62 -31.75
C ARG A 465 -13.76 -1.48 -31.37
N GLY A 466 -12.56 -1.10 -31.78
CA GLY A 466 -11.33 -1.77 -31.34
C GLY A 466 -11.17 -1.73 -29.82
N SER A 467 -11.50 -0.59 -29.19
CA SER A 467 -11.48 -0.45 -27.73
C SER A 467 -12.53 -1.33 -27.04
N LEU A 468 -13.71 -1.51 -27.64
CA LEU A 468 -14.75 -2.42 -27.15
C LEU A 468 -14.38 -3.89 -27.30
N ASP A 469 -13.71 -4.26 -28.40
CA ASP A 469 -13.26 -5.62 -28.62
C ASP A 469 -12.19 -6.03 -27.58
N VAL A 470 -11.33 -5.10 -27.15
CA VAL A 470 -10.39 -5.32 -26.03
C VAL A 470 -11.12 -5.64 -24.74
N ILE A 471 -12.22 -4.93 -24.43
CA ILE A 471 -13.05 -5.17 -23.24
C ILE A 471 -13.79 -6.52 -23.38
N ARG A 472 -14.33 -6.83 -24.56
CA ARG A 472 -15.12 -8.04 -24.83
C ARG A 472 -14.29 -9.33 -24.89
N SER A 473 -13.03 -9.23 -25.31
CA SER A 473 -12.10 -10.36 -25.34
C SER A 473 -11.72 -10.87 -23.95
N ASP A 474 -12.04 -10.09 -22.91
CA ASP A 474 -11.70 -10.38 -21.53
C ASP A 474 -12.72 -11.31 -20.88
N LYS A 475 -12.32 -12.57 -20.65
CA LYS A 475 -13.15 -13.59 -19.98
C LYS A 475 -12.97 -13.60 -18.46
N ASP A 476 -12.55 -12.48 -17.86
CA ASP A 476 -12.43 -12.39 -16.40
C ASP A 476 -13.83 -12.38 -15.74
N ASP A 477 -13.88 -12.79 -14.46
CA ASP A 477 -15.06 -13.11 -13.61
C ASP A 477 -16.18 -12.04 -13.48
N PHE A 478 -16.19 -11.00 -14.31
CA PHE A 478 -17.06 -9.83 -14.23
C PHE A 478 -17.97 -9.66 -15.45
N GLU A 479 -18.55 -10.76 -15.95
CA GLU A 479 -19.58 -10.73 -17.00
C GLU A 479 -20.70 -9.71 -16.69
N GLY A 480 -21.07 -9.55 -15.41
CA GLY A 480 -22.06 -8.56 -14.96
C GLY A 480 -21.60 -7.09 -15.08
N SER A 481 -20.32 -6.81 -14.86
CA SER A 481 -19.77 -5.45 -14.98
C SER A 481 -19.61 -5.07 -16.46
N ILE A 482 -19.16 -6.02 -17.29
CA ILE A 482 -19.02 -5.84 -18.74
C ILE A 482 -20.38 -5.59 -19.40
N THR A 483 -21.42 -6.35 -19.04
CA THR A 483 -22.78 -6.14 -19.59
C THR A 483 -23.35 -4.78 -19.19
N SER A 484 -23.14 -4.34 -17.95
CA SER A 484 -23.53 -3.00 -17.49
C SER A 484 -22.78 -1.88 -18.20
N ILE A 485 -21.47 -2.06 -18.42
CA ILE A 485 -20.61 -1.14 -19.17
C ILE A 485 -21.05 -1.05 -20.65
N LEU A 486 -21.43 -2.17 -21.27
CA LEU A 486 -21.95 -2.20 -22.63
C LEU A 486 -23.32 -1.51 -22.75
N ALA A 487 -24.19 -1.65 -21.73
CA ALA A 487 -25.47 -0.96 -21.70
C ALA A 487 -25.30 0.57 -21.66
N ASP A 488 -24.37 1.07 -20.83
CA ASP A 488 -24.02 2.50 -20.76
C ASP A 488 -23.47 3.01 -22.10
N TYR A 489 -22.58 2.23 -22.74
CA TYR A 489 -22.07 2.56 -24.07
C TYR A 489 -23.21 2.66 -25.09
N CYS A 490 -24.09 1.66 -25.14
CA CYS A 490 -25.22 1.66 -26.07
C CYS A 490 -26.14 2.86 -25.87
N GLN A 491 -26.38 3.26 -24.62
CA GLN A 491 -27.18 4.45 -24.31
C GLN A 491 -26.52 5.72 -24.84
N GLU A 492 -25.21 5.89 -24.62
CA GLU A 492 -24.49 7.09 -25.06
C GLU A 492 -24.29 7.13 -26.59
N ALA A 493 -24.06 5.97 -27.21
CA ALA A 493 -24.01 5.81 -28.65
C ALA A 493 -25.36 6.16 -29.29
N ASN A 494 -26.49 5.71 -28.72
CA ASN A 494 -27.82 6.04 -29.24
C ASN A 494 -28.11 7.55 -29.18
N LYS A 495 -27.71 8.24 -28.10
CA LYS A 495 -27.80 9.70 -28.01
C LYS A 495 -26.93 10.41 -29.06
N SER A 496 -25.75 9.86 -29.35
CA SER A 496 -24.89 10.40 -30.40
C SER A 496 -25.51 10.20 -31.78
N CYS A 497 -26.06 9.02 -32.05
CA CYS A 497 -26.75 8.72 -33.31
C CYS A 497 -27.96 9.62 -33.53
N SER A 498 -28.79 9.84 -32.49
CA SER A 498 -29.95 10.75 -32.61
C SER A 498 -29.51 12.18 -32.94
N ARG A 499 -28.45 12.68 -32.30
CA ARG A 499 -27.89 14.00 -32.61
C ARG A 499 -27.39 14.11 -34.04
N ILE A 500 -26.72 13.07 -34.56
CA ILE A 500 -26.28 13.03 -35.96
C ILE A 500 -27.49 13.06 -36.90
N SER A 501 -28.54 12.30 -36.59
CA SER A 501 -29.80 12.31 -37.35
C SER A 501 -30.51 13.67 -37.32
N ASP A 502 -30.50 14.37 -36.18
CA ASP A 502 -31.07 15.72 -36.04
C ASP A 502 -30.27 16.75 -36.85
N VAL A 503 -28.93 16.66 -36.83
CA VAL A 503 -28.04 17.51 -37.64
C VAL A 503 -28.24 17.26 -39.14
N LEU A 504 -28.41 16.01 -39.55
CA LEU A 504 -28.74 15.68 -40.94
C LEU A 504 -30.13 16.18 -41.36
N SER A 505 -31.13 16.04 -40.47
CA SER A 505 -32.50 16.49 -40.76
C SER A 505 -32.59 18.01 -40.86
N SER A 506 -31.90 18.74 -39.97
CA SER A 506 -31.85 20.21 -39.98
C SER A 506 -31.07 20.77 -41.18
N THR A 507 -29.98 20.12 -41.58
CA THR A 507 -29.26 20.50 -42.80
C THR A 507 -30.08 20.21 -44.05
N LEU A 508 -30.79 19.07 -44.11
CA LEU A 508 -31.70 18.76 -45.22
C LEU A 508 -32.85 19.78 -45.31
N SER A 509 -33.45 20.18 -44.20
CA SER A 509 -34.49 21.23 -44.22
C SER A 509 -33.93 22.57 -44.67
N SER A 510 -32.72 22.95 -44.24
CA SER A 510 -32.08 24.20 -44.67
C SER A 510 -31.78 24.22 -46.17
N LEU A 511 -31.35 23.09 -46.73
CA LEU A 511 -31.13 22.92 -48.17
C LEU A 511 -32.44 22.94 -48.95
N SER A 512 -33.51 22.34 -48.42
CA SER A 512 -34.85 22.38 -49.02
C SER A 512 -35.42 23.82 -49.04
N ASP A 513 -35.23 24.57 -47.96
CA ASP A 513 -35.65 25.97 -47.88
C ASP A 513 -34.83 26.89 -48.81
N ASN A 514 -33.53 26.62 -48.97
CA ASN A 514 -32.69 27.34 -49.94
C ASN A 514 -33.00 26.96 -51.39
N ALA A 515 -33.34 25.70 -51.68
CA ALA A 515 -33.81 25.27 -53.00
C ALA A 515 -35.15 25.92 -53.37
N GLY A 516 -36.06 26.06 -52.40
CA GLY A 516 -37.33 26.77 -52.56
C GLY A 516 -37.17 28.26 -52.87
N LYS A 517 -36.08 28.90 -52.40
CA LYS A 517 -35.73 30.29 -52.73
C LYS A 517 -35.05 30.44 -54.09
N LYS A 518 -34.22 29.46 -54.52
CA LYS A 518 -33.58 29.47 -55.85
C LYS A 518 -34.55 29.11 -56.99
N GLY A 519 -35.65 28.40 -56.71
CA GLY A 519 -36.70 28.06 -57.69
C GLY A 519 -37.65 29.19 -58.10
N LEU A 520 -37.44 30.43 -57.63
CA LEU A 520 -38.26 31.61 -57.96
C LEU A 520 -37.59 32.57 -58.97
N TYR A 521 -36.44 32.17 -59.52
CA TYR A 521 -35.78 32.85 -60.64
C TYR A 521 -35.38 31.84 -61.73
N VAL A 522 -36.36 31.27 -62.42
CA VAL A 522 -36.25 30.83 -63.83
C VAL A 522 -37.51 31.26 -64.55
#